data_AF-A0A933NJ73-F1
#
_entry.id   AF-A0A933NJ73-F1
#
_cell.length_a   1.000
_cell.length_b   1.000
_cell.length_c   1.000
_cell.angle_alpha   90.00
_cell.angle_beta   90.00
_cell.angle_gamma   90.00
#
_symmetry.space_group_name_H-M   'P 1'
#
loop_
_entity.id
_entity.type
_entity.pdbx_description
1 polymer ?
#
loop_
_entity_poly.entity_id
_entity_poly.type
_entity_poly.pdbx_seq_one_letter_code
_entity_poly.pdbx_strand_id
1 'polypeptide(L)'
;MRVGGTRVTIDTVVAAFEDGATAEEIAQQYPALALSDVYAVIGYYLRRKPQVDEYLRQRRDLAAATRKENETRHDPQGVRERLLARRPKDSNKECCG
;
A
#
# COMPACT_ATOMS: atom_id res chain seq x y z
N MET A 1 -1.99 -0.96 -11.59
CA MET A 1 -1.12 -1.74 -12.51
C MET A 1 0.16 -2.12 -11.77
N ARG A 2 0.68 -3.35 -11.97
CA ARG A 2 1.86 -3.89 -11.26
C ARG A 2 3.09 -3.88 -12.16
N VAL A 3 4.28 -3.76 -11.58
CA VAL A 3 5.55 -3.73 -12.31
C VAL A 3 6.13 -5.15 -12.38
N GLY A 4 6.44 -5.66 -13.58
CA GLY A 4 7.19 -6.92 -13.77
C GLY A 4 6.59 -8.18 -13.11
N GLY A 5 5.27 -8.21 -12.84
CA GLY A 5 4.63 -9.31 -12.10
C GLY A 5 4.81 -9.25 -10.57
N THR A 6 5.49 -8.22 -10.05
CA THR A 6 5.69 -8.03 -8.61
C THR A 6 4.42 -7.51 -7.92
N ARG A 7 4.44 -7.50 -6.57
CA ARG A 7 3.39 -6.84 -5.79
C ARG A 7 3.51 -5.31 -5.78
N VAL A 8 4.59 -4.76 -6.33
CA VAL A 8 4.83 -3.32 -6.36
C VAL A 8 4.05 -2.70 -7.53
N THR A 9 3.33 -1.63 -7.22
CA THR A 9 2.52 -0.91 -8.22
C THR A 9 3.31 0.23 -8.86
N ILE A 10 2.92 0.59 -10.08
CA ILE A 10 3.48 1.76 -10.77
C ILE A 10 3.32 3.02 -9.92
N ASP A 11 2.19 3.16 -9.22
CA ASP A 11 1.91 4.27 -8.32
C ASP A 11 3.00 4.44 -7.24
N THR A 12 3.52 3.33 -6.73
CA THR A 12 4.56 3.32 -5.68
C THR A 12 5.90 3.81 -6.21
N VAL A 13 6.27 3.34 -7.40
CA VAL A 13 7.53 3.76 -8.06
C VAL A 13 7.45 5.24 -8.44
N VAL A 14 6.32 5.68 -8.99
CA VAL A 14 6.11 7.09 -9.37
C VAL A 14 6.12 7.99 -8.14
N ALA A 15 5.43 7.62 -7.07
CA ALA A 15 5.42 8.40 -5.83
C ALA A 15 6.83 8.58 -5.25
N ALA A 16 7.61 7.49 -5.15
CA ALA A 16 8.98 7.56 -4.63
C ALA A 16 9.88 8.45 -5.51
N PHE A 17 9.70 8.40 -6.83
CA PHE A 17 10.43 9.26 -7.77
C PHE A 17 10.03 10.75 -7.61
N GLU A 18 8.74 11.05 -7.42
CA GLU A 18 8.28 12.42 -7.16
C GLU A 18 8.76 12.96 -5.79
N ASP A 19 8.95 12.08 -4.80
CA ASP A 19 9.57 12.40 -3.51
C ASP A 19 11.09 12.66 -3.61
N GLY A 20 11.66 12.55 -4.81
CA GLY A 20 13.06 12.87 -5.11
C GLY A 20 14.01 11.67 -5.08
N ALA A 21 13.50 10.45 -4.88
CA ALA A 21 14.34 9.25 -4.93
C ALA A 21 14.80 8.95 -6.36
N THR A 22 16.06 8.56 -6.49
CA THR A 22 16.65 8.05 -7.73
C THR A 22 16.11 6.65 -8.06
N ALA A 23 16.26 6.22 -9.32
CA ALA A 23 15.83 4.89 -9.74
C ALA A 23 16.56 3.78 -8.96
N GLU A 24 17.83 4.01 -8.64
CA GLU A 24 18.70 3.13 -7.87
C GLU A 24 18.24 3.02 -6.42
N GLU A 25 17.91 4.14 -5.77
CA GLU A 25 17.35 4.15 -4.41
C GLU A 25 15.99 3.43 -4.37
N ILE A 26 15.13 3.64 -5.36
CA ILE A 26 13.85 2.95 -5.47
C ILE A 26 14.06 1.43 -5.63
N ALA A 27 15.01 1.00 -6.47
CA ALA A 27 15.32 -0.42 -6.64
C ALA A 27 15.90 -1.03 -5.35
N GLN A 28 16.66 -0.27 -4.55
CA GLN A 28 17.14 -0.71 -3.24
C GLN A 28 16.00 -0.84 -2.22
N GLN A 29 15.05 0.11 -2.22
CA GLN A 29 13.87 0.07 -1.34
C GLN A 29 12.93 -1.10 -1.67
N TYR A 30 12.90 -1.52 -2.94
CA TYR A 30 12.07 -2.61 -3.42
C TYR A 30 12.91 -3.69 -4.13
N PRO A 31 13.61 -4.57 -3.38
CA PRO A 31 14.50 -5.58 -3.97
C PRO A 31 13.80 -6.59 -4.89
N ALA A 32 12.47 -6.67 -4.83
CA ALA A 32 11.67 -7.48 -5.74
C ALA A 32 11.59 -6.89 -7.16
N LEU A 33 11.95 -5.61 -7.34
CA LEU A 33 11.99 -4.93 -8.64
C LEU A 33 13.38 -5.00 -9.25
N ALA A 34 13.44 -5.37 -10.53
CA ALA A 34 14.66 -5.19 -11.30
C ALA A 34 14.89 -3.70 -11.57
N LEU A 35 16.14 -3.24 -11.46
CA LEU A 35 16.50 -1.85 -11.74
C LEU A 35 16.08 -1.41 -13.15
N SER A 36 16.19 -2.31 -14.13
CA SER A 36 15.73 -2.06 -15.51
C SER A 36 14.24 -1.74 -15.58
N ASP A 37 13.42 -2.40 -14.77
CA ASP A 37 11.98 -2.17 -14.73
C ASP A 37 11.65 -0.82 -14.09
N VAL A 38 12.41 -0.42 -13.06
CA VAL A 38 12.26 0.90 -12.43
C VAL A 38 12.54 2.01 -13.45
N TYR A 39 13.63 1.91 -14.20
CA TYR A 39 13.92 2.87 -15.27
C TYR A 39 12.85 2.87 -16.37
N ALA A 40 12.34 1.70 -16.78
CA ALA A 40 11.29 1.61 -17.77
C ALA A 40 10.01 2.32 -17.30
N VAL A 41 9.64 2.15 -16.03
CA VAL A 41 8.48 2.80 -15.42
C VAL A 41 8.67 4.32 -15.34
N ILE A 42 9.83 4.80 -14.85
CA ILE A 42 10.13 6.23 -14.76
C ILE A 42 10.14 6.85 -16.17
N GLY A 43 10.78 6.18 -17.14
CA GLY A 43 10.81 6.65 -18.53
C GLY A 43 9.42 6.71 -19.17
N TYR A 44 8.56 5.72 -18.92
CA TYR A 44 7.17 5.74 -19.36
C TYR A 44 6.39 6.89 -18.70
N TYR A 45 6.60 7.09 -17.40
CA TYR A 45 5.96 8.15 -16.62
C TYR A 45 6.34 9.54 -17.16
N LEU A 46 7.63 9.83 -17.33
CA LEU A 46 8.10 11.12 -17.83
C LEU A 46 7.57 11.44 -19.23
N ARG A 47 7.45 10.44 -20.11
CA ARG A 47 6.88 10.62 -21.46
C ARG A 47 5.38 10.90 -21.46
N ARG A 48 4.65 10.52 -20.42
CA ARG A 48 3.18 10.59 -20.33
C ARG A 48 2.68 11.23 -19.04
N LYS A 49 3.49 12.10 -18.44
CA LYS A 49 3.24 12.70 -17.12
C LYS A 49 1.82 13.20 -16.93
N PRO A 50 1.24 14.06 -17.80
CA PRO A 50 -0.12 14.57 -17.59
C PRO A 50 -1.21 13.49 -17.59
N GLN A 51 -1.04 12.42 -18.39
CA GLN A 51 -2.01 11.33 -18.47
C GLN A 51 -1.91 10.40 -17.24
N VAL A 52 -0.69 10.15 -16.78
CA VAL A 52 -0.45 9.32 -15.60
C VAL A 52 -0.84 10.06 -14.33
N ASP A 53 -0.56 11.36 -14.23
CA ASP A 53 -0.96 12.18 -13.07
C ASP A 53 -2.47 12.22 -12.91
N GLU A 54 -3.22 12.37 -14.00
CA GLU A 54 -4.69 12.35 -13.97
C GLU A 54 -5.23 10.97 -13.53
N TYR A 55 -4.64 9.89 -14.04
CA TYR A 55 -4.98 8.53 -13.60
C TYR A 55 -4.70 8.31 -12.10
N LEU A 56 -3.54 8.76 -11.61
CA LEU A 56 -3.15 8.66 -10.21
C LEU A 56 -4.06 9.50 -9.31
N ARG A 57 -4.50 10.68 -9.76
CA ARG A 57 -5.48 11.53 -9.07
C ARG A 57 -6.82 10.83 -8.94
N GLN A 58 -7.38 10.34 -10.04
CA GLN A 58 -8.66 9.62 -10.04
C GLN A 58 -8.63 8.38 -9.15
N ARG A 59 -7.51 7.63 -9.14
CA ARG A 59 -7.35 6.49 -8.22
C ARG A 59 -7.32 6.90 -6.75
N ARG A 60 -6.66 8.00 -6.41
CA ARG A 60 -6.65 8.52 -5.03
C ARG A 60 -8.04 8.92 -4.59
N ASP A 61 -8.79 9.61 -5.44
CA ASP A 61 -10.16 10.04 -5.17
C ASP A 61 -11.10 8.83 -4.95
N LEU A 62 -10.99 7.81 -5.81
CA LEU A 62 -11.78 6.58 -5.67
C LEU A 62 -11.43 5.81 -4.38
N ALA A 63 -10.14 5.72 -4.04
CA ALA A 63 -9.69 5.06 -2.82
C ALA A 63 -10.16 5.81 -1.56
N ALA A 64 -10.19 7.15 -1.60
CA ALA A 64 -10.70 7.98 -0.51
C ALA A 64 -12.23 7.82 -0.36
N ALA A 65 -12.97 7.83 -1.46
CA ALA A 65 -14.42 7.58 -1.46
C ALA A 65 -14.77 6.20 -0.89
N THR A 66 -14.04 5.16 -1.32
CA THR A 66 -14.24 3.78 -0.84
C THR A 66 -13.92 3.66 0.65
N ARG A 67 -12.88 4.34 1.15
CA ARG A 67 -12.54 4.34 2.59
C ARG A 67 -13.67 4.95 3.42
N LYS A 68 -14.20 6.10 2.99
CA LYS A 68 -15.30 6.79 3.66
C LYS A 68 -16.59 5.96 3.65
N GLU A 69 -16.86 5.23 2.57
CA GLU A 69 -18.00 4.31 2.49
C GLU A 69 -17.81 3.08 3.40
N ASN A 70 -16.58 2.57 3.51
CA ASN A 70 -16.30 1.42 4.38
C ASN A 70 -16.37 1.80 5.86
N GLU A 71 -15.84 2.97 6.25
CA GLU A 71 -15.89 3.49 7.62
C GLU A 71 -17.31 3.82 8.07
N THR A 72 -18.18 4.26 7.14
CA THR A 72 -19.60 4.51 7.43
C THR A 72 -20.43 3.22 7.49
N ARG A 73 -20.04 2.16 6.76
CA ARG A 73 -20.74 0.86 6.74
C ARG A 73 -20.24 -0.13 7.78
N HIS A 74 -18.97 -0.05 8.18
CA HIS A 74 -18.36 -0.90 9.19
C HIS A 74 -17.92 -0.02 10.36
N ASP A 75 -18.84 0.22 11.29
CA ASP A 75 -18.52 0.87 12.54
C ASP A 75 -17.46 0.05 13.30
N PRO A 76 -16.24 0.58 13.55
CA PRO A 76 -15.23 -0.10 14.34
C PRO A 76 -15.61 -0.18 15.83
N GLN A 77 -16.65 0.54 16.28
CA GLN A 77 -17.19 0.41 17.64
C GLN A 77 -17.69 -1.03 17.86
N GLY A 78 -17.09 -1.70 18.84
CA GLY A 78 -17.41 -3.08 19.18
C GLY A 78 -16.58 -4.15 18.48
N VAL A 79 -15.73 -3.81 17.50
CA VAL A 79 -14.71 -4.76 16.98
C VAL A 79 -13.73 -5.12 18.10
N ARG A 80 -13.32 -4.14 18.92
CA ARG A 80 -12.49 -4.34 20.10
C ARG A 80 -13.18 -5.24 21.14
N GLU A 81 -14.42 -4.95 21.54
CA GLU A 81 -15.21 -5.84 22.43
C GLU A 81 -15.34 -7.26 21.86
N ARG A 82 -15.64 -7.41 20.57
CA ARG A 82 -15.77 -8.73 19.92
C ARG A 82 -14.46 -9.51 19.91
N LEU A 83 -13.33 -8.83 19.72
CA LEU A 83 -12.00 -9.45 19.77
C LEU A 83 -11.60 -9.81 21.20
N LEU A 84 -11.94 -8.98 22.19
CA LEU A 84 -11.72 -9.26 23.61
C LEU A 84 -12.59 -10.43 24.11
N ALA A 85 -13.85 -10.50 23.68
CA ALA A 85 -14.75 -11.62 23.98
C ALA A 85 -14.32 -12.94 23.34
N ARG A 86 -13.52 -12.88 22.26
CA ARG A 86 -12.97 -14.04 21.54
C ARG A 86 -11.59 -14.48 22.03
N ARG A 87 -10.97 -13.79 23.00
CA ARG A 87 -9.71 -14.26 23.58
C ARG A 87 -10.01 -15.56 24.35
N PRO A 88 -9.49 -16.73 23.92
CA PRO A 88 -9.58 -17.91 24.77
C PRO A 88 -8.86 -17.60 26.08
N LYS A 89 -9.44 -18.00 27.22
CA LYS A 89 -8.74 -17.99 28.50
C LYS A 89 -7.54 -18.92 28.34
N ASP A 90 -6.37 -18.35 28.08
CA ASP A 90 -5.12 -19.09 28.18
C ASP A 90 -5.04 -19.61 29.60
N SER A 91 -5.22 -20.92 29.66
CA SER A 91 -4.98 -21.76 30.81
C SER A 91 -3.50 -21.58 31.18
N ASN A 92 -3.19 -20.78 32.19
CA ASN A 92 -1.92 -20.92 32.88
C ASN A 92 -2.17 -21.27 34.33
N LYS A 93 -1.81 -22.51 34.63
CA LYS A 93 -1.80 -23.16 35.93
C LYS A 93 -1.15 -22.26 36.98
N GLU A 94 -1.87 -21.99 38.05
CA GLU A 94 -1.26 -21.67 39.34
C GLU A 94 -0.64 -22.98 39.87
N CYS A 95 0.63 -23.21 39.50
CA CYS A 95 1.55 -23.93 40.36
C CYS A 95 2.10 -22.91 41.36
N CYS A 96 1.76 -23.06 42.65
CA CYS A 96 2.63 -22.90 43.82
C CYS A 96 1.80 -22.73 45.09
N GLY A 97 2.10 -23.54 46.11
CA GLY A 97 1.69 -23.33 47.50
C GLY A 97 1.21 -24.60 48.17
#